data_AF-A0A4R3KA24-F1
#
_entry.id   AF-A0A4R3KA24-F1
#
_cell.length_a   1.000
_cell.length_b   1.000
_cell.length_c   1.000
_cell.angle_alpha   90.00
_cell.angle_beta   90.00
_cell.angle_gamma   90.00
#
_symmetry.space_group_name_H-M   'P 1'
#
loop_
_entity.id
_entity.type
_entity.pdbx_description
1 polymer ?
#
loop_
_entity_poly.entity_id
_entity_poly.type
_entity_poly.pdbx_seq_one_letter_code
_entity_poly.pdbx_strand_id
1 'polypeptide(L)'
;MDDMFGAISILVLGAGIYIIYAYMQMKQTGHINEVLLLGKGFTEQMCKDKKEFIQKALPTVLILGIVTIFYGAVDAIHYFVTPVTVLDLIAMAAFVVVLIWYMVYTTKLKKRYF
;
A
#
# COMPACT_ATOMS: atom_id res chain seq x y z
N MET A 1 10.75 -23.08 8.46
CA MET A 1 11.05 -21.71 7.97
C MET A 1 10.32 -21.45 6.67
N ASP A 2 10.12 -22.48 5.85
CA ASP A 2 9.43 -22.41 4.57
C ASP A 2 7.99 -21.90 4.73
N ASP A 3 7.18 -22.48 5.61
CA ASP A 3 5.76 -22.08 5.81
C ASP A 3 5.55 -20.59 6.14
N MET A 4 6.53 -19.96 6.79
CA MET A 4 6.46 -18.55 7.16
C MET A 4 6.61 -17.65 5.93
N PHE A 5 7.49 -18.00 4.99
CA PHE A 5 7.69 -17.22 3.77
C PHE A 5 6.47 -17.29 2.85
N GLY A 6 5.89 -18.49 2.68
CA GLY A 6 4.63 -18.62 1.92
C GLY A 6 3.46 -17.85 2.53
N ALA A 7 3.37 -17.82 3.88
CA ALA A 7 2.37 -17.01 4.57
C ALA A 7 2.58 -15.50 4.32
N ILE A 8 3.82 -15.03 4.32
CA ILE A 8 4.16 -13.64 4.02
C ILE A 8 3.74 -13.27 2.59
N SER A 9 3.97 -14.13 1.59
CA SER A 9 3.56 -13.88 0.19
C SER A 9 2.05 -13.64 0.07
N ILE A 10 1.25 -14.49 0.74
CA ILE A 10 -0.21 -14.36 0.78
C ILE A 10 -0.63 -13.07 1.52
N LEU A 11 0.03 -12.73 2.63
CA LEU A 11 -0.25 -11.51 3.36
C LEU A 11 0.05 -10.25 2.54
N VAL A 12 1.16 -10.21 1.81
CA VAL A 12 1.51 -9.08 0.94
C VAL A 12 0.47 -8.94 -0.18
N LEU A 13 0.09 -10.05 -0.81
CA LEU A 13 -0.94 -10.04 -1.85
C LEU A 13 -2.30 -9.54 -1.29
N GLY A 14 -2.70 -10.05 -0.12
CA GLY A 14 -3.91 -9.63 0.58
C GLY A 14 -3.88 -8.15 0.98
N ALA A 15 -2.73 -7.65 1.45
CA ALA A 15 -2.54 -6.24 1.76
C ALA A 15 -2.71 -5.36 0.51
N GLY A 16 -2.16 -5.79 -0.63
CA GLY A 16 -2.34 -5.12 -1.90
C GLY A 16 -3.82 -5.01 -2.31
N ILE A 17 -4.58 -6.10 -2.19
CA ILE A 17 -6.03 -6.12 -2.46
C ILE A 17 -6.77 -5.15 -1.53
N TYR A 18 -6.44 -5.18 -0.24
CA TYR A 18 -7.03 -4.26 0.74
C TYR A 18 -6.73 -2.79 0.42
N ILE A 19 -5.51 -2.47 -0.03
CA ILE A 19 -5.13 -1.11 -0.43
C ILE A 19 -5.98 -0.63 -1.62
N ILE A 20 -6.23 -1.50 -2.60
CA ILE A 20 -7.13 -1.18 -3.73
C ILE A 20 -8.58 -1.01 -3.26
N TYR A 21 -9.05 -1.86 -2.36
CA TYR A 21 -10.37 -1.69 -1.74
C TYR A 21 -10.48 -0.33 -1.01
N ALA A 22 -9.47 0.03 -0.23
CA ALA A 22 -9.40 1.33 0.45
C ALA A 22 -9.42 2.48 -0.57
N TYR A 23 -8.69 2.38 -1.69
CA TYR A 23 -8.76 3.37 -2.77
C TYR A 23 -10.19 3.53 -3.31
N MET A 24 -10.90 2.43 -3.60
CA MET A 24 -12.27 2.47 -4.11
C MET A 24 -13.21 3.11 -3.09
N GLN A 25 -13.08 2.75 -1.81
CA GLN A 25 -13.86 3.30 -0.73
C GLN A 25 -13.62 4.81 -0.59
N MET A 26 -12.36 5.26 -0.53
CA MET A 26 -12.01 6.68 -0.44
C MET A 26 -12.49 7.48 -1.65
N LYS A 27 -12.47 6.88 -2.85
CA LYS A 27 -12.97 7.52 -4.07
C LYS A 27 -14.49 7.69 -4.08
N GLN A 28 -15.23 6.72 -3.55
CA GLN A 28 -16.70 6.72 -3.58
C GLN A 28 -17.31 7.52 -2.42
N THR A 29 -16.81 7.30 -1.20
CA THR A 29 -17.40 7.90 0.01
C THR A 29 -16.76 9.24 0.35
N GLY A 30 -15.56 9.50 -0.19
CA GLY A 30 -14.77 10.64 0.19
C GLY A 30 -14.31 10.58 1.65
N HIS A 31 -14.37 9.45 2.35
CA HIS A 31 -13.78 9.30 3.68
C HIS A 31 -12.30 8.90 3.60
N ILE A 32 -11.47 9.37 4.53
CA ILE A 32 -10.05 9.03 4.67
C ILE A 32 -9.94 7.68 5.39
N ASN A 33 -9.18 6.74 4.82
CA ASN A 33 -8.84 5.51 5.53
C ASN A 33 -7.73 5.80 6.57
N GLU A 34 -8.13 5.92 7.84
CA GLU A 34 -7.23 6.29 8.94
C GLU A 34 -6.14 5.24 9.20
N VAL A 35 -6.48 3.97 9.07
CA VAL A 35 -5.54 2.85 9.28
C VAL A 35 -4.41 2.90 8.24
N LEU A 36 -4.77 3.14 6.97
CA LEU A 36 -3.82 3.17 5.87
C LEU A 36 -3.01 4.46 5.80
N LEU A 37 -3.64 5.63 6.00
CA LEU A 37 -3.03 6.93 5.71
C LEU A 37 -2.59 7.73 6.94
N LEU A 38 -3.24 7.55 8.09
CA LEU A 38 -3.04 8.45 9.25
C LEU A 38 -2.25 7.79 10.38
N GLY A 39 -2.54 6.51 10.64
CA GLY A 39 -2.00 5.76 11.77
C GLY A 39 -2.67 6.16 13.09
N LYS A 40 -2.10 5.69 14.21
CA LYS A 40 -2.68 5.94 15.55
C LYS A 40 -2.62 7.43 15.92
N GLY A 41 -3.68 7.92 16.57
CA GLY A 41 -3.73 9.27 17.16
C GLY A 41 -4.18 10.39 16.21
N PHE A 42 -4.51 10.06 14.97
CA PHE A 42 -5.09 11.01 13.99
C PHE A 42 -6.45 10.48 13.56
N THR A 43 -7.45 11.35 13.57
CA THR A 43 -8.78 11.05 13.01
C THR A 43 -9.06 11.96 11.84
N GLU A 44 -9.90 11.51 10.91
CA GLU A 44 -10.33 12.27 9.75
C GLU A 44 -10.85 13.67 10.10
N GLN A 45 -11.50 13.83 11.26
CA GLN A 45 -12.06 15.10 11.73
C GLN A 45 -11.00 16.18 11.99
N MET A 46 -9.74 15.79 12.19
CA MET A 46 -8.62 16.70 12.40
C MET A 46 -8.06 17.27 11.07
N CYS A 47 -8.56 16.82 9.91
CA CYS A 47 -8.09 17.24 8.61
C CYS A 47 -8.58 18.65 8.26
N LYS A 48 -7.64 19.57 7.97
CA LYS A 48 -7.94 20.97 7.60
C LYS A 48 -8.68 21.09 6.26
N ASP A 49 -8.27 20.29 5.27
CA ASP A 49 -8.94 20.20 3.96
C ASP A 49 -8.97 18.74 3.49
N LYS A 50 -10.09 18.09 3.77
CA LYS A 50 -10.33 16.69 3.45
C LYS A 50 -10.38 16.44 1.95
N LYS A 51 -10.96 17.35 1.17
CA LYS A 51 -11.14 17.18 -0.28
C LYS A 51 -9.80 17.23 -1.00
N GLU A 52 -8.96 18.22 -0.68
CA GLU A 52 -7.65 18.36 -1.29
C GLU A 52 -6.70 17.23 -0.84
N PHE A 53 -6.77 16.81 0.43
CA PHE A 53 -5.99 15.68 0.94
C PHE A 53 -6.30 14.39 0.17
N ILE A 54 -7.59 14.05 0.03
CA ILE A 54 -8.02 12.82 -0.67
C ILE A 54 -7.62 12.89 -2.14
N GLN A 55 -7.81 14.02 -2.81
CA GLN A 55 -7.43 14.19 -4.22
C GLN A 55 -5.92 13.92 -4.43
N LYS A 56 -5.08 14.30 -3.47
CA LYS A 56 -3.63 14.07 -3.52
C LYS A 56 -3.20 12.69 -3.04
N ALA A 57 -3.93 12.07 -2.11
CA ALA A 57 -3.60 10.76 -1.54
C ALA A 57 -4.05 9.60 -2.44
N LEU A 58 -5.20 9.71 -3.11
CA LEU A 58 -5.77 8.68 -3.99
C LEU A 58 -4.79 8.11 -5.02
N PRO A 59 -4.09 8.91 -5.85
CA PRO A 59 -3.17 8.36 -6.85
C PRO A 59 -2.02 7.60 -6.19
N THR A 60 -1.51 8.08 -5.06
CA THR A 60 -0.41 7.42 -4.32
C THR A 60 -0.85 6.08 -3.75
N VAL A 61 -2.07 6.00 -3.21
CA VAL A 61 -2.65 4.75 -2.70
C VAL A 61 -2.87 3.74 -3.83
N LEU A 62 -3.36 4.20 -4.99
CA LEU A 62 -3.55 3.33 -6.15
C LEU A 62 -2.23 2.72 -6.65
N ILE A 63 -1.18 3.54 -6.78
CA ILE A 63 0.15 3.09 -7.19
C ILE A 63 0.68 2.05 -6.20
N LEU A 64 0.59 2.34 -4.89
CA LEU A 64 1.02 1.40 -3.86
C LEU A 64 0.26 0.07 -3.99
N GLY A 65 -1.07 0.10 -4.09
CA GLY A 65 -1.89 -1.10 -4.18
C GLY A 65 -1.53 -1.98 -5.38
N ILE A 66 -1.40 -1.40 -6.58
CA ILE A 66 -1.05 -2.13 -7.80
C ILE A 66 0.32 -2.80 -7.67
N VAL A 67 1.33 -2.04 -7.21
CA VAL A 67 2.70 -2.56 -7.06
C VAL A 67 2.75 -3.65 -5.98
N THR A 68 1.98 -3.50 -4.90
CA THR A 68 1.90 -4.49 -3.80
C THR A 68 1.27 -5.80 -4.28
N ILE A 69 0.17 -5.73 -5.05
CA ILE A 69 -0.47 -6.91 -5.65
C ILE A 69 0.50 -7.61 -6.60
N PHE A 70 1.16 -6.84 -7.47
CA PHE A 70 2.11 -7.40 -8.44
C PHE A 70 3.27 -8.10 -7.75
N TYR A 71 3.90 -7.47 -6.77
CA TYR A 71 4.98 -8.08 -6.00
C TYR A 71 4.51 -9.32 -5.23
N GLY A 72 3.39 -9.24 -4.50
CA GLY A 72 2.85 -10.39 -3.77
C GLY A 72 2.52 -11.59 -4.67
N ALA A 73 2.11 -11.34 -5.92
CA ALA A 73 1.88 -12.40 -6.91
C ALA A 73 3.19 -13.03 -7.40
N VAL A 74 4.22 -12.23 -7.68
CA VAL A 74 5.55 -12.73 -8.09
C VAL A 74 6.17 -13.56 -6.98
N ASP A 75 6.13 -13.07 -5.74
CA ASP A 75 6.66 -13.74 -4.56
C ASP A 75 5.90 -15.06 -4.28
N ALA A 76 4.57 -15.05 -4.41
CA ALA A 76 3.77 -16.28 -4.30
C ALA A 76 4.12 -17.31 -5.39
N ILE A 77 4.36 -16.90 -6.64
CA ILE A 77 4.80 -17.81 -7.71
C ILE A 77 6.20 -18.36 -7.41
N HIS A 78 7.12 -17.49 -6.95
CA HIS A 78 8.46 -17.87 -6.55
C HIS A 78 8.43 -18.98 -5.50
N TYR A 79 7.58 -18.82 -4.49
CA TYR A 79 7.49 -19.73 -3.35
C TYR A 79 6.68 -21.00 -3.65
N PHE A 80 5.48 -20.90 -4.23
CA PHE A 80 4.56 -22.05 -4.38
C PHE A 80 4.68 -22.82 -5.69
N VAL A 81 5.27 -22.23 -6.74
CA VAL A 81 5.25 -22.82 -8.10
C VAL A 81 6.66 -23.15 -8.57
N THR A 82 7.49 -22.13 -8.78
CA THR A 82 8.83 -22.28 -9.33
C THR A 82 9.75 -21.18 -8.81
N PRO A 83 10.96 -21.50 -8.31
CA PRO A 83 11.89 -20.48 -7.86
C PRO A 83 12.37 -19.59 -9.00
N VAL A 84 11.88 -18.34 -9.03
CA VAL A 84 12.26 -17.26 -9.96
C VAL A 84 13.08 -16.16 -9.26
N THR A 85 14.21 -16.52 -8.63
CA THR A 85 14.97 -15.66 -7.69
C THR A 85 15.33 -14.28 -8.22
N VAL A 86 15.79 -14.16 -9.47
CA VAL A 86 16.22 -12.86 -10.03
C VAL A 86 15.03 -11.92 -10.22
N LEU A 87 13.91 -12.45 -10.71
CA LEU A 87 12.70 -11.65 -10.92
C LEU A 87 12.10 -11.21 -9.58
N ASP A 88 12.03 -12.13 -8.62
CA ASP A 88 11.53 -11.84 -7.28
C ASP A 88 12.35 -10.74 -6.59
N LEU A 89 13.69 -10.83 -6.65
CA LEU A 89 14.57 -9.81 -6.07
C LEU A 89 14.36 -8.42 -6.71
N ILE A 90 14.20 -8.36 -8.04
CA ILE A 90 13.92 -7.10 -8.74
C ILE A 90 12.55 -6.54 -8.33
N ALA A 91 11.52 -7.40 -8.26
CA ALA A 91 10.18 -7.01 -7.87
C ALA A 91 10.14 -6.52 -6.41
N MET A 92 10.83 -7.20 -5.50
CA MET A 92 11.00 -6.80 -4.11
C MET A 92 11.67 -5.42 -4.00
N ALA A 93 12.79 -5.21 -4.71
CA ALA A 93 13.48 -3.92 -4.70
C ALA A 93 12.57 -2.78 -5.20
N ALA A 94 11.82 -3.00 -6.28
CA ALA A 94 10.85 -2.04 -6.79
C ALA A 94 9.72 -1.75 -5.79
N PHE A 95 9.17 -2.79 -5.16
CA PHE A 95 8.15 -2.66 -4.13
C PHE A 95 8.64 -1.83 -2.94
N VAL A 96 9.84 -2.09 -2.42
CA VAL A 96 10.44 -1.34 -1.32
C VAL A 96 10.64 0.14 -1.69
N VAL A 97 11.11 0.43 -2.90
CA VAL A 97 11.26 1.81 -3.38
C VAL A 97 9.92 2.55 -3.39
N VAL A 98 8.87 1.91 -3.91
CA VAL A 98 7.51 2.50 -3.95
C VAL A 98 6.94 2.67 -2.55
N LEU A 99 7.18 1.70 -1.65
CA LEU A 99 6.73 1.76 -0.27
C LEU A 99 7.40 2.91 0.50
N ILE A 100 8.71 3.10 0.34
CA ILE A 100 9.44 4.22 0.95
C ILE A 100 8.92 5.55 0.38
N TRP A 101 8.76 5.66 -0.94
CA TRP A 101 8.22 6.86 -1.57
C TRP A 101 6.81 7.18 -1.05
N TYR A 102 5.94 6.18 -0.95
CA TYR A 102 4.60 6.30 -0.39
C TYR A 102 4.66 6.86 1.04
N MET A 103 5.46 6.26 1.93
CA MET A 103 5.60 6.70 3.33
C MET A 103 6.08 8.16 3.44
N VAL A 104 7.07 8.55 2.64
CA VAL A 104 7.59 9.93 2.63
C VAL A 104 6.51 10.90 2.14
N TYR A 105 5.81 10.55 1.06
CA TYR A 105 4.80 11.41 0.47
C TYR A 105 3.58 11.58 1.37
N THR A 106 3.05 10.50 1.95
CA THR A 106 1.92 10.56 2.88
C THR A 106 2.28 11.28 4.17
N THR A 107 3.53 11.17 4.65
CA THR A 107 4.01 11.95 5.80
C THR A 107 4.04 13.46 5.49
N LYS A 108 4.45 13.85 4.28
CA LYS A 108 4.41 15.26 3.84
C LYS A 108 2.98 15.77 3.72
N LEU A 109 2.06 14.96 3.18
CA LEU A 109 0.64 15.31 3.15
C LEU A 109 0.09 15.44 4.56
N LYS A 110 0.37 14.49 5.45
CA LYS A 110 -0.10 14.53 6.84
C LYS A 110 0.32 15.83 7.53
N LYS A 111 1.61 16.20 7.46
CA LYS A 111 2.12 17.47 8.03
C LYS A 111 1.45 18.73 7.46
N ARG A 112 0.95 18.68 6.23
CA ARG A 112 0.29 19.80 5.58
C ARG A 112 -1.18 19.92 5.99
N TYR A 113 -1.87 18.79 6.09
CA TYR A 113 -3.33 18.75 6.27
C TYR A 113 -3.79 18.46 7.70
N PHE A 114 -2.90 17.96 8.56
CA PHE A 114 -3.11 17.72 9.99
C PHE A 114 -2.03 18.50 10.76
#